data_AF-T2IGC5-F1
#
_entry.id   AF-T2IGC5-F1
#
_cell.length_a   1.000
_cell.length_b   1.000
_cell.length_c   1.000
_cell.angle_alpha   90.00
_cell.angle_beta   90.00
_cell.angle_gamma   90.00
#
_symmetry.space_group_name_H-M   'P 1'
#
loop_
_entity.id
_entity.type
_entity.pdbx_description
1 polymer ?
#
loop_
_entity_poly.entity_id
_entity_poly.type
_entity_poly.pdbx_seq_one_letter_code
_entity_poly.pdbx_strand_id
1 'polypeptide(L)'
;MEKLRQKTLVKKETIFAANSFPDFDRAKANYAWRDDLYADIRQLLNSLAHEIAAELKDEALTLVDYMTTLLWGSSQVKEKLIGRSEDEFLARLENSLSVLFLRFARPVAEALIRGPVNSDTRTQIVKSLGPDAELIDNYYQGDEPAFRVLKKYVKYGSDLLFNPDTRQQVLGVTETGKDVMGMTTDNVINLADPLRPPREVVTFEVTNDINAFEEYLRNGIFEAAGFEAYCIQELRGLVDLFREKKGTWTGIAMNEWLQENPQLLAQLPSDLKSQEFNLEVSERLRQLSIALKRNR
;
A
#
# COMPACT_ATOMS: atom_id res chain seq x y z
N MET A 1 7.15 -5.93 -8.58
CA MET A 1 7.20 -7.32 -9.10
C MET A 1 8.28 -7.55 -10.15
N GLU A 2 8.45 -6.69 -11.16
CA GLU A 2 9.43 -6.92 -12.24
C GLU A 2 10.89 -7.05 -11.77
N LYS A 3 11.34 -6.18 -10.86
CA LYS A 3 12.68 -6.27 -10.25
C LYS A 3 12.90 -7.60 -9.52
N LEU A 4 11.88 -8.11 -8.83
CA LEU A 4 11.93 -9.42 -8.15
C LEU A 4 12.11 -10.55 -9.17
N ARG A 5 11.36 -10.52 -10.28
CA ARG A 5 11.44 -11.51 -11.36
C ARG A 5 12.84 -11.57 -11.97
N GLN A 6 13.45 -10.41 -12.24
CA GLN A 6 14.81 -10.36 -12.77
C GLN A 6 15.83 -10.91 -11.76
N LYS A 7 15.76 -10.46 -10.50
CA LYS A 7 16.67 -10.90 -9.43
C LYS A 7 16.59 -12.41 -9.21
N THR A 8 15.37 -12.96 -9.14
CA THR A 8 15.18 -14.39 -8.87
C THR A 8 15.64 -15.26 -10.03
N LEU A 9 15.51 -14.81 -11.29
CA LEU A 9 16.02 -15.53 -12.46
C LEU A 9 17.55 -15.65 -12.44
N VAL A 10 18.27 -14.60 -12.03
CA VAL A 10 19.73 -14.63 -11.89
C VAL A 10 20.16 -15.62 -10.80
N LYS A 11 19.50 -15.57 -9.65
CA LYS A 11 19.79 -16.48 -8.53
C LYS A 11 19.45 -17.94 -8.86
N LYS A 12 18.35 -18.17 -9.58
CA LYS A 12 17.93 -19.50 -10.06
C LYS A 12 19.06 -20.21 -10.80
N GLU A 13 19.72 -19.55 -11.76
CA GLU A 13 20.81 -20.17 -12.53
C GLU A 13 21.97 -20.62 -11.62
N THR A 14 22.30 -19.81 -10.61
CA THR A 14 23.34 -20.13 -9.61
C THR A 14 22.94 -21.34 -8.76
N ILE A 15 21.69 -21.37 -8.28
CA ILE A 15 21.15 -22.47 -7.47
C ILE A 15 21.06 -23.75 -8.28
N PHE A 16 20.66 -23.67 -9.55
CA PHE A 16 20.56 -24.84 -10.42
C PHE A 16 21.94 -25.43 -10.71
N ALA A 17 22.93 -24.58 -11.01
CA ALA A 17 24.31 -25.02 -11.19
C ALA A 17 24.85 -25.75 -9.93
N ALA A 18 24.58 -25.22 -8.73
CA ALA A 18 25.01 -25.82 -7.47
C ALA A 18 24.37 -27.18 -7.16
N ASN A 19 23.22 -27.50 -7.77
CA ASN A 19 22.47 -28.74 -7.56
C ASN A 19 22.51 -29.68 -8.77
N SER A 20 23.49 -29.52 -9.68
CA SER A 20 23.58 -30.28 -10.93
C SER A 20 24.59 -31.44 -10.94
N PHE A 21 25.26 -31.75 -9.82
CA PHE A 21 26.29 -32.79 -9.75
C PHE A 21 25.96 -33.83 -8.67
N PRO A 22 26.03 -35.15 -8.95
CA PRO A 22 26.37 -35.78 -10.25
C PRO A 22 25.25 -35.68 -11.29
N ASP A 23 23.99 -35.61 -10.85
CA ASP A 23 22.80 -35.33 -11.67
C ASP A 23 21.98 -34.21 -11.01
N PHE A 24 21.07 -33.59 -11.76
CA PHE A 24 20.25 -32.50 -11.23
C PHE A 24 19.22 -32.98 -10.20
N ASP A 25 19.41 -32.60 -8.94
CA ASP A 25 18.45 -32.87 -7.87
C ASP A 25 17.30 -31.85 -7.92
N ARG A 26 16.20 -32.26 -8.58
CA ARG A 26 14.98 -31.46 -8.73
C ARG A 26 14.42 -31.00 -7.39
N ALA A 27 14.34 -31.90 -6.41
CA ALA A 27 13.69 -31.61 -5.14
C ALA A 27 14.49 -30.58 -4.36
N LYS A 28 15.81 -30.79 -4.24
CA LYS A 28 16.71 -29.89 -3.53
C LYS A 28 16.80 -28.52 -4.21
N ALA A 29 16.89 -28.47 -5.55
CA ALA A 29 16.93 -27.22 -6.29
C ALA A 29 15.62 -26.41 -6.14
N ASN A 30 14.46 -27.08 -6.15
CA ASN A 30 13.16 -26.43 -5.96
C ASN A 30 13.03 -25.80 -4.57
N TYR A 31 13.36 -26.55 -3.51
CA TYR A 31 13.36 -26.01 -2.14
C TYR A 31 14.36 -24.87 -1.96
N ALA A 32 15.59 -25.01 -2.47
CA ALA A 32 16.62 -23.97 -2.33
C ALA A 32 16.22 -22.67 -3.03
N TRP A 33 15.64 -22.75 -4.22
CA TRP A 33 15.18 -21.58 -4.94
C TRP A 33 13.97 -20.93 -4.26
N ARG A 34 13.02 -21.73 -3.78
CA ARG A 34 11.86 -21.24 -3.04
C ARG A 34 12.22 -20.55 -1.73
N ASP A 35 13.20 -21.07 -0.99
CA ASP A 35 13.65 -20.45 0.26
C ASP A 35 14.27 -19.07 0.02
N ASP A 36 15.15 -18.95 -0.98
CA ASP A 36 15.73 -17.66 -1.38
C ASP A 36 14.67 -16.69 -1.93
N LEU A 37 13.78 -17.18 -2.79
CA LEU A 37 12.67 -16.38 -3.34
C LEU A 37 11.73 -15.90 -2.23
N TYR A 38 11.45 -16.73 -1.23
CA TYR A 38 10.58 -16.39 -0.12
C TYR A 38 11.18 -15.28 0.75
N ALA A 39 12.50 -15.29 0.97
CA ALA A 39 13.21 -14.19 1.63
C ALA A 39 13.07 -12.88 0.86
N ASP A 40 13.26 -12.90 -0.46
CA ASP A 40 13.09 -11.72 -1.31
C ASP A 40 11.62 -11.23 -1.33
N ILE A 41 10.64 -12.13 -1.33
CA ILE A 41 9.21 -11.78 -1.27
C ILE A 41 8.85 -11.14 0.08
N ARG A 42 9.40 -11.63 1.19
CA ARG A 42 9.20 -10.99 2.51
C ARG A 42 9.69 -9.55 2.52
N GLN A 43 10.85 -9.28 1.91
CA GLN A 43 11.38 -7.93 1.78
C GLN A 43 10.46 -7.07 0.91
N LEU A 44 10.03 -7.59 -0.25
CA LEU A 44 9.09 -6.90 -1.13
C LEU A 44 7.79 -6.52 -0.42
N LEU A 45 7.21 -7.43 0.36
CA LEU A 45 5.97 -7.19 1.10
C LEU A 45 6.11 -6.06 2.13
N ASN A 46 7.23 -6.02 2.85
CA ASN A 46 7.50 -4.93 3.79
C ASN A 46 7.70 -3.59 3.06
N SER A 47 8.42 -3.59 1.93
CA SER A 47 8.60 -2.38 1.12
C SER A 47 7.29 -1.86 0.55
N LEU A 48 6.41 -2.76 0.07
CA LEU A 48 5.10 -2.38 -0.45
C LEU A 48 4.25 -1.69 0.63
N ALA A 49 4.23 -2.24 1.85
CA ALA A 49 3.50 -1.66 2.97
C ALA A 49 3.99 -0.24 3.31
N HIS A 50 5.31 -0.04 3.28
CA HIS A 50 5.91 1.28 3.47
C HIS A 50 5.57 2.26 2.34
N GLU A 51 5.64 1.83 1.07
CA GLU A 51 5.29 2.66 -0.09
C GLU A 51 3.83 3.14 -0.02
N ILE A 52 2.88 2.25 0.31
CA ILE A 52 1.47 2.61 0.44
C ILE A 52 1.26 3.60 1.60
N ALA A 53 1.97 3.41 2.71
CA ALA A 53 1.90 4.33 3.84
C ALA A 53 2.45 5.72 3.50
N ALA A 54 3.51 5.78 2.71
CA ALA A 54 4.06 7.03 2.21
C ALA A 54 3.07 7.77 1.30
N GLU A 55 2.40 7.05 0.39
CA GLU A 55 1.36 7.64 -0.47
C GLU A 55 0.18 8.19 0.34
N LEU A 56 -0.34 7.42 1.31
CA LEU A 56 -1.42 7.89 2.19
C LEU A 56 -0.99 9.10 3.01
N LYS A 57 0.26 9.12 3.49
CA LYS A 57 0.83 10.26 4.20
C LYS A 57 0.87 11.50 3.31
N ASP A 58 1.30 11.38 2.05
CA ASP A 58 1.38 12.51 1.12
C ASP A 58 -0.02 13.08 0.80
N GLU A 59 -1.03 12.23 0.61
CA GLU A 59 -2.43 12.66 0.46
C GLU A 59 -2.96 13.33 1.74
N ALA A 60 -2.67 12.76 2.91
CA ALA A 60 -3.04 13.34 4.19
C ALA A 60 -2.36 14.71 4.41
N LEU A 61 -1.09 14.87 4.03
CA LEU A 61 -0.37 16.13 4.13
C LEU A 61 -0.95 17.18 3.17
N THR A 62 -1.33 16.79 1.96
CA THR A 62 -2.04 17.68 1.02
C THR A 62 -3.33 18.21 1.63
N LEU A 63 -4.09 17.34 2.30
CA LEU A 63 -5.31 17.72 3.00
C LEU A 63 -5.02 18.62 4.22
N VAL A 64 -3.98 18.32 5.00
CA VAL A 64 -3.54 19.14 6.14
C VAL A 64 -3.08 20.52 5.70
N ASP A 65 -2.34 20.62 4.59
CA ASP A 65 -1.89 21.88 4.02
C ASP A 65 -3.10 22.71 3.56
N TYR A 66 -4.07 22.08 2.89
CA TYR A 66 -5.34 22.73 2.56
C TYR A 66 -6.04 23.28 3.82
N MET A 67 -6.21 22.46 4.86
CA MET A 67 -6.81 22.90 6.13
C MET A 67 -6.01 24.00 6.83
N THR A 68 -4.69 24.00 6.67
CA THR A 68 -3.78 25.02 7.20
C THR A 68 -3.97 26.35 6.45
N THR A 69 -4.16 26.33 5.13
CA THR A 69 -4.47 27.55 4.36
C THR A 69 -5.81 28.17 4.73
N LEU A 70 -6.80 27.37 5.13
CA LEU A 70 -8.08 27.87 5.65
C LEU A 70 -7.94 28.65 6.96
N LEU A 71 -6.85 28.45 7.69
CA LEU A 71 -6.51 29.16 8.92
C LEU A 71 -5.22 29.98 8.76
N TRP A 72 -5.11 30.68 7.62
CA TRP A 72 -4.07 31.69 7.35
C TRP A 72 -2.64 31.17 7.44
N GLY A 73 -2.43 29.89 7.14
CA GLY A 73 -1.09 29.30 7.11
C GLY A 73 -0.51 29.04 8.50
N SER A 74 -1.33 29.01 9.56
CA SER A 74 -0.82 28.82 10.92
C SER A 74 -0.12 27.47 11.11
N SER A 75 1.15 27.50 11.53
CA SER A 75 1.96 26.31 11.81
C SER A 75 1.38 25.44 12.93
N GLN A 76 0.53 26.00 13.79
CA GLN A 76 -0.14 25.28 14.88
C GLN A 76 -1.20 24.29 14.37
N VAL A 77 -1.76 24.52 13.18
CA VAL A 77 -2.83 23.67 12.61
C VAL A 77 -2.30 22.28 12.31
N LYS A 78 -1.15 22.21 11.65
CA LYS A 78 -0.45 20.95 11.35
C LYS A 78 -0.14 20.16 12.63
N GLU A 79 0.44 20.82 13.64
CA GLU A 79 0.75 20.17 14.93
C GLU A 79 -0.50 19.57 15.59
N LYS A 80 -1.65 20.25 15.50
CA LYS A 80 -2.91 19.78 16.11
C LYS A 80 -3.64 18.68 15.32
N LEU A 81 -3.34 18.53 14.03
CA LEU A 81 -3.94 17.53 13.16
C LEU A 81 -3.14 16.23 13.15
N ILE A 82 -1.82 16.31 12.92
CA ILE A 82 -0.97 15.13 12.71
C ILE A 82 0.12 14.96 13.77
N GLY A 83 0.27 15.91 14.71
CA GLY A 83 1.32 15.89 15.71
C GLY A 83 2.56 16.69 15.28
N ARG A 84 3.62 16.61 16.09
CA ARG A 84 4.84 17.41 15.92
C ARG A 84 5.76 16.92 14.82
N SER A 85 5.67 15.64 14.49
CA SER A 85 6.54 14.98 13.52
C SER A 85 5.72 14.27 12.47
N GLU A 86 6.00 14.60 11.21
CA GLU A 86 5.45 13.85 10.06
C GLU A 86 5.95 12.41 10.05
N ASP A 87 7.16 12.15 10.56
CA ASP A 87 7.72 10.80 10.65
C ASP A 87 6.96 9.94 11.67
N GLU A 88 6.51 10.53 12.78
CA GLU A 88 5.66 9.82 13.75
C GLU A 88 4.29 9.50 13.15
N PHE A 89 3.75 10.40 12.34
CA PHE A 89 2.51 10.18 11.62
C PHE A 89 2.66 9.08 10.56
N LEU A 90 3.75 9.11 9.77
CA LEU A 90 4.09 8.07 8.81
C LEU A 90 4.25 6.72 9.50
N ALA A 91 5.02 6.65 10.58
CA ALA A 91 5.24 5.40 11.31
C ALA A 91 3.94 4.80 11.84
N ARG A 92 2.98 5.63 12.27
CA ARG A 92 1.64 5.15 12.66
C ARG A 92 0.88 4.56 11.48
N LEU A 93 0.83 5.27 10.35
CA LEU A 93 0.15 4.79 9.14
C LEU A 93 0.79 3.50 8.64
N GLU A 94 2.12 3.47 8.57
CA GLU A 94 2.90 2.29 8.17
C GLU A 94 2.61 1.09 9.06
N ASN A 95 2.60 1.26 10.38
CA ASN A 95 2.28 0.17 11.29
C ASN A 95 0.86 -0.37 11.08
N SER A 96 -0.14 0.51 10.97
CA SER A 96 -1.53 0.11 10.75
C SER A 96 -1.71 -0.62 9.41
N LEU A 97 -1.22 -0.03 8.32
CA LEU A 97 -1.32 -0.60 6.97
C LEU A 97 -0.53 -1.90 6.85
N SER A 98 0.68 -1.96 7.43
CA SER A 98 1.47 -3.19 7.47
C SER A 98 0.75 -4.31 8.18
N VAL A 99 0.10 -4.04 9.31
CA VAL A 99 -0.67 -5.07 10.03
C VAL A 99 -1.84 -5.57 9.18
N LEU A 100 -2.61 -4.67 8.56
CA LEU A 100 -3.75 -5.03 7.71
C LEU A 100 -3.30 -5.87 6.50
N PHE A 101 -2.28 -5.41 5.79
CA PHE A 101 -1.77 -6.04 4.59
C PHE A 101 -1.09 -7.38 4.86
N LEU A 102 -0.13 -7.38 5.78
CA LEU A 102 0.74 -8.53 6.00
C LEU A 102 -0.01 -9.68 6.66
N ARG A 103 -1.14 -9.41 7.32
CA ARG A 103 -2.06 -10.44 7.80
C ARG A 103 -2.51 -11.37 6.67
N PHE A 104 -2.78 -10.84 5.47
CA PHE A 104 -3.22 -11.64 4.33
C PHE A 104 -2.07 -12.00 3.40
N ALA A 105 -1.13 -11.07 3.17
CA ALA A 105 -0.05 -11.28 2.22
C ALA A 105 0.94 -12.36 2.68
N ARG A 106 1.28 -12.43 3.97
CA ARG A 106 2.26 -13.42 4.47
C ARG A 106 1.74 -14.85 4.35
N PRO A 107 0.51 -15.19 4.78
CA PRO A 107 -0.01 -16.55 4.61
C PRO A 107 -0.09 -16.99 3.15
N VAL A 108 -0.51 -16.11 2.23
CA VAL A 108 -0.57 -16.42 0.79
C VAL A 108 0.83 -16.64 0.22
N ALA A 109 1.79 -15.77 0.57
CA ALA A 109 3.18 -15.94 0.18
C ALA A 109 3.76 -17.26 0.71
N GLU A 110 3.49 -17.61 1.97
CA GLU A 110 3.91 -18.89 2.53
C GLU A 110 3.31 -20.07 1.77
N ALA A 111 2.02 -20.01 1.48
CA ALA A 111 1.29 -21.10 0.83
C ALA A 111 1.76 -21.34 -0.60
N LEU A 112 2.03 -20.28 -1.37
CA LEU A 112 2.42 -20.39 -2.77
C LEU A 112 3.92 -20.59 -2.96
N ILE A 113 4.76 -19.98 -2.13
CA ILE A 113 6.19 -19.86 -2.41
C ILE A 113 7.01 -20.85 -1.61
N ARG A 114 6.73 -21.05 -0.31
CA ARG A 114 7.66 -21.69 0.64
C ARG A 114 7.91 -23.17 0.37
N GLY A 115 6.99 -23.86 -0.30
CA GLY A 115 7.09 -25.29 -0.59
C GLY A 115 6.64 -25.64 -2.00
N PRO A 116 7.23 -26.67 -2.62
CA PRO A 116 6.76 -27.22 -3.89
C PRO A 116 5.30 -27.70 -3.82
N VAL A 117 4.63 -27.75 -4.97
CA VAL A 117 3.31 -28.38 -5.10
C VAL A 117 3.40 -29.84 -4.62
N ASN A 118 2.37 -30.33 -3.92
CA ASN A 118 2.33 -31.68 -3.31
C ASN A 118 3.37 -31.97 -2.21
N SER A 119 4.08 -30.97 -1.69
CA SER A 119 4.95 -31.17 -0.52
C SER A 119 4.19 -31.21 0.81
N ASP A 120 4.78 -31.88 1.81
CA ASP A 120 4.28 -31.86 3.19
C ASP A 120 4.23 -30.44 3.74
N THR A 121 5.26 -29.63 3.45
CA THR A 121 5.34 -28.20 3.81
C THR A 121 4.12 -27.44 3.31
N ARG A 122 3.80 -27.55 2.02
CA ARG A 122 2.64 -26.87 1.42
C ARG A 122 1.33 -27.39 1.99
N THR A 123 1.22 -28.70 2.23
CA THR A 123 0.04 -29.31 2.85
C THR A 123 -0.20 -28.79 4.27
N GLN A 124 0.86 -28.63 5.08
CA GLN A 124 0.75 -28.05 6.41
C GLN A 124 0.32 -26.58 6.36
N ILE A 125 0.87 -25.79 5.43
CA ILE A 125 0.53 -24.38 5.27
C ILE A 125 -0.94 -24.21 4.82
N VAL A 126 -1.45 -25.06 3.93
CA VAL A 126 -2.87 -25.06 3.53
C VAL A 126 -3.80 -25.31 4.72
N LYS A 127 -3.41 -26.21 5.64
CA LYS A 127 -4.20 -26.46 6.85
C LYS A 127 -4.19 -25.25 7.79
N SER A 128 -3.07 -24.52 7.89
CA SER A 128 -2.96 -23.35 8.76
C SER A 128 -3.59 -22.07 8.18
N LEU A 129 -3.78 -21.98 6.85
CA LEU A 129 -4.43 -20.83 6.20
C LEU A 129 -5.83 -20.53 6.72
N GLY A 130 -6.55 -21.56 7.23
CA GLY A 130 -7.74 -21.36 8.05
C GLY A 130 -8.82 -20.48 7.41
N PRO A 131 -9.47 -19.58 8.17
CA PRO A 131 -10.50 -18.66 7.68
C PRO A 131 -9.96 -17.52 6.80
N ASP A 132 -8.69 -17.12 6.92
CA ASP A 132 -8.16 -15.98 6.16
C ASP A 132 -8.15 -16.26 4.65
N ALA A 133 -7.96 -17.53 4.25
CA ALA A 133 -8.10 -17.94 2.85
C ALA A 133 -9.53 -17.81 2.32
N GLU A 134 -10.54 -18.08 3.14
CA GLU A 134 -11.95 -17.90 2.73
C GLU A 134 -12.30 -16.43 2.59
N LEU A 135 -11.70 -15.57 3.42
CA LEU A 135 -11.84 -14.13 3.25
C LEU A 135 -11.24 -13.68 1.93
N ILE A 136 -10.01 -14.10 1.60
CA ILE A 136 -9.38 -13.76 0.32
C ILE A 136 -10.22 -14.25 -0.86
N ASP A 137 -10.75 -15.46 -0.79
CA ASP A 137 -11.62 -16.03 -1.83
C ASP A 137 -12.90 -15.20 -2.03
N ASN A 138 -13.52 -14.71 -0.94
CA ASN A 138 -14.72 -13.89 -0.99
C ASN A 138 -14.50 -12.48 -1.55
N TYR A 139 -13.30 -11.92 -1.36
CA TYR A 139 -12.92 -10.59 -1.82
C TYR A 139 -12.13 -10.61 -3.13
N TYR A 140 -11.92 -11.78 -3.73
CA TYR A 140 -11.23 -11.87 -5.01
C TYR A 140 -12.08 -11.30 -6.16
N GLN A 141 -11.56 -10.27 -6.83
CA GLN A 141 -12.24 -9.55 -7.91
C GLN A 141 -11.76 -9.95 -9.32
N GLY A 142 -10.78 -10.84 -9.43
CA GLY A 142 -10.28 -11.27 -10.73
C GLY A 142 -11.20 -12.25 -11.47
N ASP A 143 -10.88 -12.46 -12.74
CA ASP A 143 -11.71 -13.22 -13.66
C ASP A 143 -11.46 -14.73 -13.60
N GLU A 144 -10.26 -15.17 -13.22
CA GLU A 144 -9.87 -16.58 -13.31
C GLU A 144 -10.45 -17.42 -12.15
N PRO A 145 -11.30 -18.42 -12.44
CA PRO A 145 -11.93 -19.24 -11.40
C PRO A 145 -10.96 -20.01 -10.52
N ALA A 146 -9.78 -20.40 -11.04
CA ALA A 146 -8.78 -21.09 -10.24
C ALA A 146 -8.30 -20.27 -9.04
N PHE A 147 -8.27 -18.93 -9.16
CA PHE A 147 -7.81 -18.06 -8.09
C PHE A 147 -8.91 -17.72 -7.08
N ARG A 148 -10.18 -17.97 -7.38
CA ARG A 148 -11.31 -17.84 -6.43
C ARG A 148 -11.32 -18.91 -5.33
N VAL A 149 -10.41 -19.87 -5.37
CA VAL A 149 -10.34 -21.00 -4.46
C VAL A 149 -8.92 -21.27 -4.00
N LEU A 150 -8.34 -20.35 -3.22
CA LEU A 150 -6.94 -20.35 -2.81
C LEU A 150 -6.48 -21.70 -2.23
N LYS A 151 -7.25 -22.31 -1.33
CA LYS A 151 -6.87 -23.62 -0.74
C LYS A 151 -6.73 -24.70 -1.82
N LYS A 152 -7.60 -24.69 -2.83
CA LYS A 152 -7.55 -25.64 -3.96
C LYS A 152 -6.41 -25.29 -4.90
N TYR A 153 -6.21 -24.02 -5.22
CA TYR A 153 -5.08 -23.58 -6.04
C TYR A 153 -3.74 -23.94 -5.41
N VAL A 154 -3.57 -23.70 -4.11
CA VAL A 154 -2.33 -24.08 -3.42
C VAL A 154 -2.10 -25.59 -3.48
N LYS A 155 -3.17 -26.41 -3.45
CA LYS A 155 -3.04 -27.87 -3.54
C LYS A 155 -2.63 -28.35 -4.94
N TYR A 156 -3.26 -27.82 -5.99
CA TYR A 156 -3.10 -28.31 -7.37
C TYR A 156 -2.10 -27.49 -8.20
N GLY A 157 -1.74 -26.29 -7.75
CA GLY A 157 -0.83 -25.37 -8.45
C GLY A 157 -1.30 -25.04 -9.86
N SER A 158 -0.35 -25.01 -10.79
CA SER A 158 -0.58 -24.73 -12.21
C SER A 158 -1.52 -25.72 -12.90
N ASP A 159 -1.71 -26.93 -12.37
CA ASP A 159 -2.64 -27.89 -12.95
C ASP A 159 -4.08 -27.37 -12.88
N LEU A 160 -4.40 -26.57 -11.86
CA LEU A 160 -5.70 -25.92 -11.75
C LEU A 160 -5.91 -24.82 -12.81
N LEU A 161 -4.87 -24.40 -13.53
CA LEU A 161 -4.96 -23.41 -14.62
C LEU A 161 -4.97 -24.08 -15.99
N PHE A 162 -4.19 -25.13 -16.16
CA PHE A 162 -3.88 -25.65 -17.50
C PHE A 162 -4.31 -27.09 -17.73
N ASN A 163 -4.60 -27.88 -16.70
CA ASN A 163 -5.05 -29.26 -16.85
C ASN A 163 -6.59 -29.32 -16.94
N PRO A 164 -7.19 -29.64 -18.11
CA PRO A 164 -8.64 -29.63 -18.28
C PRO A 164 -9.37 -30.61 -17.37
N ASP A 165 -8.80 -31.79 -17.12
CA ASP A 165 -9.40 -32.81 -16.25
C ASP A 165 -9.43 -32.31 -14.80
N THR A 166 -8.34 -31.72 -14.33
CA THR A 166 -8.24 -31.14 -12.98
C THR A 166 -9.20 -29.97 -12.82
N ARG A 167 -9.31 -29.09 -13.83
CA ARG A 167 -10.25 -27.96 -13.84
C ARG A 167 -11.70 -28.44 -13.82
N GLN A 168 -12.04 -29.42 -14.64
CA GLN A 168 -13.40 -29.96 -14.67
C GLN A 168 -13.75 -30.62 -13.32
N GLN A 169 -12.84 -31.38 -12.74
CA GLN A 169 -13.07 -32.06 -11.46
C GLN A 169 -13.18 -31.09 -10.28
N VAL A 170 -12.38 -30.02 -10.25
CA VAL A 170 -12.22 -29.16 -9.07
C VAL A 170 -13.03 -27.87 -9.15
N LEU A 171 -13.17 -27.30 -10.35
CA LEU A 171 -13.83 -26.02 -10.64
C LEU A 171 -15.15 -26.21 -11.44
N GLY A 172 -15.33 -27.34 -12.12
CA GLY A 172 -16.49 -27.57 -12.98
C GLY A 172 -16.43 -26.85 -14.33
N VAL A 173 -15.23 -26.39 -14.74
CA VAL A 173 -15.00 -25.72 -16.03
C VAL A 173 -13.95 -26.49 -16.84
N THR A 174 -14.15 -26.58 -18.16
CA THR A 174 -13.22 -27.23 -19.10
C THR A 174 -12.30 -26.24 -19.83
N GLU A 175 -12.67 -24.96 -19.88
CA GLU A 175 -11.87 -23.91 -20.52
C GLU A 175 -10.55 -23.74 -19.75
N THR A 176 -9.41 -23.85 -20.45
CA THR A 176 -8.10 -23.52 -19.89
C THR A 176 -8.09 -22.06 -19.43
N GLY A 177 -7.32 -21.76 -18.38
CA GLY A 177 -7.23 -20.40 -17.87
C GLY A 177 -6.89 -19.41 -18.98
N LYS A 178 -7.57 -18.26 -18.99
CA LYS A 178 -7.27 -17.16 -19.92
C LYS A 178 -5.86 -16.63 -19.61
N ASP A 179 -5.23 -15.93 -20.55
CA ASP A 179 -3.91 -15.28 -20.37
C ASP A 179 -3.92 -14.32 -19.16
N VAL A 180 -3.71 -14.85 -17.95
CA VAL A 180 -3.51 -14.04 -16.74
C VAL A 180 -2.03 -13.69 -16.69
N MET A 181 -1.69 -12.41 -16.87
CA MET A 181 -0.33 -11.87 -16.73
C MET A 181 0.78 -12.63 -17.49
N GLY A 182 0.56 -12.94 -18.77
CA GLY A 182 1.59 -13.58 -19.61
C GLY A 182 1.75 -15.08 -19.36
N MET A 183 0.77 -15.73 -18.74
CA MET A 183 0.60 -17.19 -18.72
C MET A 183 0.24 -17.72 -20.13
N THR A 184 1.17 -17.61 -21.08
CA THR A 184 0.90 -17.99 -22.48
C THR A 184 0.50 -19.46 -22.59
N THR A 185 -0.68 -19.67 -23.15
CA THR A 185 -1.23 -20.99 -23.51
C THR A 185 -0.36 -21.79 -24.48
N ASP A 186 0.59 -21.15 -25.18
CA ASP A 186 1.58 -21.83 -26.04
C ASP A 186 2.46 -22.83 -25.27
N ASN A 187 2.64 -22.66 -23.96
CA ASN A 187 3.35 -23.63 -23.10
C ASN A 187 2.48 -24.84 -22.70
N VAL A 188 1.17 -24.83 -22.97
CA VAL A 188 0.21 -25.86 -22.53
C VAL A 188 0.31 -27.14 -23.36
N ILE A 189 0.70 -27.03 -24.63
CA ILE A 189 0.90 -28.18 -25.53
C ILE A 189 2.05 -29.09 -25.03
N ASN A 190 2.96 -28.56 -24.20
CA ASN A 190 4.12 -29.29 -23.63
C ASN A 190 3.96 -29.74 -22.16
N LEU A 191 2.80 -29.54 -21.51
CA LEU A 191 2.61 -29.88 -20.08
C LEU A 191 2.47 -31.38 -19.81
N ALA A 192 2.02 -32.15 -20.80
CA ALA A 192 1.85 -33.60 -20.71
C ALA A 192 3.06 -34.40 -21.20
N ASP A 193 4.16 -33.74 -21.62
CA ASP A 193 5.36 -34.42 -22.11
C ASP A 193 6.17 -35.03 -20.94
N PRO A 194 6.26 -36.37 -20.83
CA PRO A 194 7.06 -37.02 -19.79
C PRO A 194 8.57 -36.74 -19.92
N LEU A 195 9.02 -36.19 -21.06
CA LEU A 195 10.42 -35.93 -21.39
C LEU A 195 10.90 -34.53 -20.99
N ARG A 196 10.06 -33.72 -20.34
CA ARG A 196 10.44 -32.35 -20.00
C ARG A 196 11.65 -32.31 -19.06
N PRO A 197 12.68 -31.49 -19.34
CA PRO A 197 13.85 -31.38 -18.49
C PRO A 197 13.46 -31.01 -17.05
N PRO A 198 14.01 -31.69 -16.02
CA PRO A 198 13.67 -31.42 -14.62
C PRO A 198 13.81 -29.94 -14.20
N ARG A 199 14.75 -29.21 -14.83
CA ARG A 199 14.95 -27.76 -14.63
C ARG A 199 13.77 -26.92 -15.12
N GLU A 200 13.19 -27.27 -16.26
CA GLU A 200 12.04 -26.56 -16.81
C GLU A 200 10.78 -26.79 -15.99
N VAL A 201 10.59 -28.00 -15.46
CA VAL A 201 9.45 -28.32 -14.59
C VAL A 201 9.48 -27.45 -13.34
N VAL A 202 10.64 -27.31 -12.68
CA VAL A 202 10.80 -26.44 -11.50
C VAL A 202 10.61 -24.97 -11.87
N THR A 203 11.19 -24.53 -13.00
CA THR A 203 11.03 -23.15 -13.49
C THR A 203 9.56 -22.82 -13.74
N PHE A 204 8.85 -23.69 -14.43
CA PHE A 204 7.43 -23.51 -14.72
C PHE A 204 6.59 -23.43 -13.44
N GLU A 205 6.80 -24.34 -12.50
CA GLU A 205 6.06 -24.36 -11.22
C GLU A 205 6.28 -23.06 -10.43
N VAL A 206 7.54 -22.68 -10.20
CA VAL A 206 7.87 -21.49 -9.40
C VAL A 206 7.41 -20.21 -10.11
N THR A 207 7.54 -20.11 -11.43
CA THR A 207 7.05 -18.95 -12.19
C THR A 207 5.52 -18.81 -12.09
N ASN A 208 4.77 -19.90 -12.19
CA ASN A 208 3.32 -19.84 -12.02
C ASN A 208 2.90 -19.51 -10.59
N ASP A 209 3.63 -19.98 -9.58
CA ASP A 209 3.37 -19.57 -8.18
C ASP A 209 3.67 -18.08 -7.95
N ILE A 210 4.71 -17.51 -8.58
CA ILE A 210 4.96 -16.06 -8.56
C ILE A 210 3.82 -15.30 -9.23
N ASN A 211 3.35 -15.77 -10.39
CA ASN A 211 2.24 -15.14 -11.11
C ASN A 211 0.95 -15.18 -10.28
N ALA A 212 0.62 -16.34 -9.70
CA ALA A 212 -0.51 -16.49 -8.82
C ALA A 212 -0.40 -15.56 -7.61
N PHE A 213 0.78 -15.45 -7.01
CA PHE A 213 1.00 -14.53 -5.90
C PHE A 213 0.78 -13.06 -6.30
N GLU A 214 1.26 -12.65 -7.48
CA GLU A 214 0.99 -11.31 -8.02
C GLU A 214 -0.49 -11.06 -8.25
N GLU A 215 -1.20 -12.04 -8.80
CA GLU A 215 -2.64 -12.00 -9.03
C GLU A 215 -3.42 -11.85 -7.72
N TYR A 216 -3.09 -12.66 -6.71
CA TYR A 216 -3.69 -12.52 -5.38
C TYR A 216 -3.37 -11.19 -4.73
N LEU A 217 -2.15 -10.68 -4.90
CA LEU A 217 -1.80 -9.36 -4.39
C LEU A 217 -2.73 -8.30 -4.97
N ARG A 218 -2.85 -8.24 -6.30
CA ARG A 218 -3.63 -7.21 -7.00
C ARG A 218 -5.14 -7.34 -6.79
N ASN A 219 -5.67 -8.56 -6.89
CA ASN A 219 -7.09 -8.77 -7.06
C ASN A 219 -7.78 -9.42 -5.85
N GLY A 220 -7.06 -9.70 -4.76
CA GLY A 220 -7.66 -10.32 -3.57
C GLY A 220 -7.17 -9.74 -2.25
N ILE A 221 -5.86 -9.61 -2.05
CA ILE A 221 -5.27 -9.22 -0.76
C ILE A 221 -5.58 -7.77 -0.41
N PHE A 222 -5.44 -6.82 -1.35
CA PHE A 222 -5.76 -5.42 -1.09
C PHE A 222 -7.22 -5.23 -0.69
N GLU A 223 -8.13 -5.90 -1.40
CA GLU A 223 -9.57 -5.88 -1.14
C GLU A 223 -9.91 -6.53 0.20
N ALA A 224 -9.39 -7.74 0.47
CA ALA A 224 -9.64 -8.48 1.71
C ALA A 224 -9.10 -7.74 2.95
N ALA A 225 -7.98 -7.02 2.80
CA ALA A 225 -7.42 -6.18 3.85
C ALA A 225 -8.24 -4.90 4.12
N GLY A 226 -9.20 -4.56 3.25
CA GLY A 226 -10.03 -3.37 3.39
C GLY A 226 -9.24 -2.08 3.26
N PHE A 227 -8.19 -2.08 2.41
CA PHE A 227 -7.27 -0.96 2.27
C PHE A 227 -7.96 0.36 1.93
N GLU A 228 -8.81 0.34 0.91
CA GLU A 228 -9.53 1.54 0.45
C GLU A 228 -10.37 2.14 1.59
N ALA A 229 -11.15 1.29 2.27
CA ALA A 229 -11.97 1.71 3.40
C ALA A 229 -11.13 2.32 4.53
N TYR A 230 -9.97 1.73 4.84
CA TYR A 230 -9.06 2.25 5.84
C TYR A 230 -8.49 3.63 5.43
N CYS A 231 -7.99 3.78 4.19
CA CYS A 231 -7.47 5.05 3.70
C CYS A 231 -8.53 6.16 3.75
N ILE A 232 -9.76 5.86 3.31
CA ILE A 232 -10.89 6.80 3.37
C ILE A 232 -11.20 7.19 4.82
N GLN A 233 -11.18 6.23 5.75
CA GLN A 233 -11.43 6.48 7.17
C GLN A 233 -10.37 7.38 7.79
N GLU A 234 -9.09 7.16 7.50
CA GLU A 234 -7.99 8.00 8.02
C GLU A 234 -8.10 9.46 7.52
N LEU A 235 -8.33 9.63 6.21
CA LEU A 235 -8.50 10.97 5.63
C LEU A 235 -9.75 11.67 6.16
N ARG A 236 -10.86 10.94 6.29
CA ARG A 236 -12.09 11.47 6.87
C ARG A 236 -11.90 11.83 8.34
N GLY A 237 -11.15 11.03 9.09
CA GLY A 237 -10.77 11.33 10.47
C GLY A 237 -10.06 12.67 10.60
N LEU A 238 -9.17 13.03 9.66
CA LEU A 238 -8.53 14.36 9.64
C LEU A 238 -9.54 15.49 9.41
N VAL A 239 -10.48 15.31 8.46
CA VAL A 239 -11.54 16.28 8.20
C VAL A 239 -12.45 16.47 9.42
N ASP A 240 -12.86 15.37 10.04
CA ASP A 240 -13.74 15.40 11.21
C ASP A 240 -13.03 16.04 12.40
N LEU A 241 -11.75 15.71 12.63
CA LEU A 241 -10.91 16.35 13.63
C LEU A 241 -10.82 17.87 13.43
N PHE A 242 -10.72 18.32 12.19
CA PHE A 242 -10.73 19.73 11.85
C PHE A 242 -12.10 20.38 12.04
N ARG A 243 -13.20 19.69 11.77
CA ARG A 243 -14.55 20.26 11.96
C ARG A 243 -14.93 20.37 13.44
N GLU A 244 -14.59 19.37 14.23
CA GLU A 244 -15.04 19.26 15.63
C GLU A 244 -14.24 20.15 16.58
N LYS A 245 -12.97 20.42 16.28
CA LYS A 245 -12.07 21.23 17.14
C LYS A 245 -12.29 22.74 17.03
N LYS A 246 -13.52 23.22 16.82
CA LYS A 246 -13.85 24.66 16.70
C LYS A 246 -13.21 25.52 17.79
N GLY A 247 -13.27 25.10 19.06
CA GLY A 247 -12.68 25.83 20.18
C GLY A 247 -11.14 25.97 20.08
N THR A 248 -10.46 24.95 19.54
CA THR A 248 -9.01 25.00 19.30
C THR A 248 -8.68 26.00 18.20
N TRP A 249 -9.47 26.00 17.12
CA TRP A 249 -9.27 26.93 16.00
C TRP A 249 -9.56 28.38 16.37
N THR A 250 -10.54 28.64 17.24
CA THR A 250 -10.76 29.98 17.81
C THR A 250 -9.53 30.44 18.59
N GLY A 251 -8.93 29.56 19.40
CA GLY A 251 -7.69 29.88 20.13
C GLY A 251 -6.53 30.18 19.19
N ILE A 252 -6.38 29.40 18.12
CA ILE A 252 -5.36 29.66 17.09
C ILE A 252 -5.62 30.98 16.38
N ALA A 253 -6.85 31.26 15.96
CA ALA A 253 -7.20 32.54 15.33
C ALA A 253 -6.88 33.75 16.24
N MET A 254 -7.13 33.64 17.54
CA MET A 254 -6.76 34.67 18.51
C MET A 254 -5.24 34.83 18.64
N ASN A 255 -4.50 33.73 18.66
CA ASN A 255 -3.03 33.76 18.71
C ASN A 255 -2.44 34.40 17.44
N GLU A 256 -2.93 34.01 16.26
CA GLU A 256 -2.51 34.57 14.97
C GLU A 256 -2.87 36.07 14.86
N TRP A 257 -4.00 36.49 15.44
CA TRP A 257 -4.36 37.90 15.57
C TRP A 257 -3.36 38.67 16.43
N LEU A 258 -3.04 38.14 17.62
CA LEU A 258 -2.07 38.75 18.52
C LEU A 258 -0.64 38.79 17.95
N GLN A 259 -0.32 37.84 17.06
CA GLN A 259 0.97 37.76 16.36
C GLN A 259 1.00 38.53 15.03
N GLU A 260 -0.07 39.27 14.72
CA GLU A 260 -0.17 40.10 13.52
C GLU A 260 0.06 39.32 12.21
N ASN A 261 -0.52 38.10 12.11
CA ASN A 261 -0.36 37.27 10.92
C ASN A 261 -0.79 38.03 9.64
N PRO A 262 0.11 38.23 8.65
CA PRO A 262 -0.18 39.03 7.46
C PRO A 262 -1.35 38.52 6.63
N GLN A 263 -1.54 37.19 6.55
CA GLN A 263 -2.62 36.58 5.78
C GLN A 263 -3.98 36.81 6.44
N LEU A 264 -4.03 36.83 7.76
CA LEU A 264 -5.24 37.18 8.53
C LEU A 264 -5.56 38.67 8.39
N LEU A 265 -4.56 39.54 8.56
CA LEU A 265 -4.74 40.99 8.43
C LEU A 265 -5.13 41.43 7.01
N ALA A 266 -4.67 40.70 5.98
CA ALA A 266 -5.05 40.97 4.60
C ALA A 266 -6.57 40.85 4.36
N GLN A 267 -7.23 39.93 5.08
CA GLN A 267 -8.67 39.66 4.98
C GLN A 267 -9.54 40.65 5.76
N LEU A 268 -8.94 41.54 6.57
CA LEU A 268 -9.71 42.57 7.26
C LEU A 268 -10.39 43.52 6.27
N PRO A 269 -11.65 43.92 6.52
CA PRO A 269 -12.26 45.04 5.81
C PRO A 269 -11.39 46.30 5.92
N SER A 270 -11.39 47.13 4.88
CA SER A 270 -10.63 48.39 4.82
C SER A 270 -10.88 49.31 6.03
N ASP A 271 -12.06 49.23 6.62
CA ASP A 271 -12.50 50.07 7.73
C ASP A 271 -11.94 49.61 9.09
N LEU A 272 -11.43 48.37 9.16
CA LEU A 272 -10.85 47.75 10.36
C LEU A 272 -9.33 47.57 10.25
N LYS A 273 -8.75 47.72 9.06
CA LYS A 273 -7.30 47.86 8.92
C LYS A 273 -6.89 49.09 9.71
N SER A 274 -5.85 48.97 10.54
CA SER A 274 -5.34 50.10 11.31
C SER A 274 -5.10 51.25 10.34
N GLN A 275 -5.99 52.25 10.37
CA GLN A 275 -5.70 53.51 9.71
C GLN A 275 -4.42 53.99 10.37
N GLU A 276 -3.35 54.16 9.59
CA GLU A 276 -2.21 54.92 10.06
C GLU A 276 -2.78 56.23 10.60
N PHE A 277 -2.78 56.39 11.92
CA PHE A 277 -3.09 57.68 12.51
C PHE A 277 -2.15 58.65 11.82
N ASN A 278 -2.70 59.55 11.02
CA ASN A 278 -1.90 60.50 10.28
C ASN A 278 -1.33 61.48 11.29
N LEU A 279 -0.21 61.07 11.90
CA LEU A 279 0.49 61.77 12.98
C LEU A 279 0.81 63.21 12.56
N GLU A 280 0.99 63.44 11.26
CA GLU A 280 1.20 64.75 10.67
C GLU A 280 -0.06 65.63 10.78
N VAL A 281 -1.25 65.08 10.53
CA VAL A 281 -2.52 65.80 10.69
C VAL A 281 -2.80 66.07 12.18
N SER A 282 -2.56 65.10 13.05
CA SER A 282 -2.72 65.29 14.50
C SER A 282 -1.75 66.35 15.05
N GLU A 283 -0.50 66.37 14.59
CA GLU A 283 0.50 67.36 14.99
C GLU A 283 0.17 68.74 14.41
N ARG A 284 -0.28 68.83 13.15
CA ARG A 284 -0.76 70.10 12.57
C ARG A 284 -1.94 70.67 13.34
N LEU A 285 -2.92 69.85 13.70
CA LEU A 285 -4.07 70.28 14.52
C LEU A 285 -3.64 70.73 15.92
N ARG A 286 -2.64 70.07 16.51
CA ARG A 286 -2.06 70.47 17.79
C ARG A 286 -1.36 71.83 17.69
N GLN A 287 -0.55 72.05 16.66
CA GLN A 287 0.11 73.33 16.41
C GLN A 287 -0.90 74.45 16.13
N LEU A 288 -1.97 74.18 15.37
CA LEU A 288 -3.07 75.12 15.14
C LEU A 288 -3.79 75.48 16.45
N SER A 289 -4.04 74.50 17.32
CA SER A 289 -4.63 74.74 18.64
C SER A 289 -3.74 75.64 19.52
N ILE A 290 -2.43 75.41 19.51
CA ILE A 290 -1.45 76.25 20.23
C ILE A 290 -1.42 77.68 19.67
N ALA A 291 -1.44 77.82 18.34
CA ALA A 291 -1.45 79.13 17.67
C ALA A 291 -2.73 79.93 17.98
N LEU A 292 -3.90 79.27 17.96
CA LEU A 292 -5.18 79.90 18.31
C LEU A 292 -5.26 80.33 19.79
N LYS A 293 -4.61 79.60 20.70
CA LYS A 293 -4.51 79.98 22.11
C LYS A 293 -3.54 81.14 22.38
N ARG A 294 -2.56 81.37 21.50
CA ARG A 294 -1.62 82.51 21.60
C ARG A 294 -2.17 83.82 21.01
N ASN A 295 -3.20 83.75 20.16
CA ASN A 295 -3.86 84.91 19.54
C ASN A 295 -5.12 85.37 20.30
N ARG A 296 -5.27 84.98 21.56
CA ARG A 296 -6.26 85.49 22.51
C ARG A 296 -5.53 86.10 23.70
#